data_AF-D4H2M1-F1
#
_entry.id   AF-D4H2M1-F1
#
_cell.length_a   1.000
_cell.length_b   1.000
_cell.length_c   1.000
_cell.angle_alpha   90.00
_cell.angle_beta   90.00
_cell.angle_gamma   90.00
#
_symmetry.space_group_name_H-M   'P 1'
#
loop_
_entity.id
_entity.type
_entity.pdbx_description
1 polymer ?
#
loop_
_entity_poly.entity_id
_entity_poly.type
_entity_poly.pdbx_seq_one_letter_code
_entity_poly.pdbx_strand_id
1 'polypeptide(L)' 'MSFCLVSVSFVTACGTSKISIVEEKCGICHKAEIVYKRKLTKAEWDRVVYAMKIRGLKISASEEKTLKSELYKKLGKEDK' A
#
# COMPACT_ATOMS: atom_id res chain seq x y z
N MET A 1 33.75 -38.22 8.41
CA MET A 1 32.92 -37.38 7.53
C MET A 1 31.49 -37.38 8.04
N SER A 2 30.93 -36.24 8.43
CA SER A 2 29.49 -36.00 8.33
C SER A 2 29.21 -34.52 8.60
N PHE A 3 29.12 -33.74 7.52
CA PHE A 3 28.56 -32.39 7.58
C PHE A 3 27.07 -32.53 7.23
N CYS A 4 26.20 -32.33 8.21
CA CYS A 4 24.77 -32.19 7.98
C CYS A 4 24.54 -30.89 7.19
N LEU A 5 24.38 -31.03 5.88
CA LEU A 5 23.90 -29.99 4.98
C LEU A 5 22.43 -29.68 5.33
N VAL A 6 22.21 -28.78 6.29
CA VAL A 6 20.90 -28.15 6.47
C VAL A 6 20.77 -27.11 5.37
N SER A 7 20.10 -27.51 4.30
CA SER A 7 19.58 -26.65 3.25
C SER A 7 18.59 -25.66 3.87
N VAL A 8 19.10 -24.50 4.31
CA VAL A 8 18.26 -23.37 4.68
C VAL A 8 17.57 -22.92 3.40
N SER A 9 16.32 -23.36 3.22
CA SER A 9 15.43 -22.81 2.22
C SER A 9 15.32 -21.32 2.48
N PHE A 10 16.03 -20.53 1.68
CA PHE A 10 15.91 -19.09 1.62
C PHE A 10 14.50 -18.81 1.09
N VAL A 11 13.53 -18.76 1.99
CA VAL A 11 12.22 -18.16 1.72
C VAL A 11 12.51 -16.72 1.36
N THR A 12 12.68 -16.45 0.07
CA THR A 12 12.64 -15.10 -0.47
C THR A 12 11.23 -14.60 -0.22
N ALA A 13 11.07 -13.97 0.94
CA ALA A 13 9.93 -13.13 1.25
C ALA A 13 9.86 -12.09 0.14
N CYS A 14 9.06 -12.35 -0.88
CA CYS A 14 8.60 -11.33 -1.80
C CYS A 14 7.66 -10.42 -0.99
N GLY A 15 8.26 -9.58 -0.15
CA GLY A 15 7.54 -8.63 0.69
C GLY A 15 7.03 -7.52 -0.21
N THR A 16 5.74 -7.56 -0.55
CA THR A 16 5.04 -6.38 -1.07
C THR A 16 5.36 -5.23 -0.12
N SER A 17 6.03 -4.20 -0.62
CA SER A 17 6.51 -3.09 0.20
C SER A 17 5.29 -2.37 0.78
N LYS A 18 5.01 -2.61 2.05
CA LYS A 18 3.93 -1.97 2.80
C LYS A 18 4.13 -0.46 2.82
N ILE A 19 3.03 0.29 2.76
CA ILE A 19 3.02 1.75 2.84
C ILE A 19 2.53 2.10 4.24
N SER A 20 3.40 2.63 5.11
CA SER A 20 3.09 2.82 6.54
C SER A 20 1.80 3.60 6.76
N ILE A 21 1.61 4.72 6.06
CA ILE A 21 0.40 5.55 6.16
C ILE A 21 -0.88 4.82 5.70
N VAL A 22 -0.77 3.84 4.79
CA VAL A 22 -1.91 2.99 4.40
C VAL A 22 -2.24 1.99 5.51
N GLU A 23 -1.24 1.36 6.12
CA GLU A 23 -1.47 0.45 7.24
C GLU A 23 -2.08 1.18 8.45
N GLU A 24 -1.60 2.39 8.75
CA GLU A 24 -2.05 3.20 9.88
C GLU A 24 -3.46 3.78 9.68
N LYS A 25 -3.79 4.26 8.47
CA LYS A 25 -5.02 5.03 8.23
C LYS A 25 -6.12 4.24 7.53
N CYS A 26 -5.77 3.35 6.60
CA CYS A 26 -6.77 2.64 5.79
C CYS A 26 -7.29 1.36 6.45
N GLY A 27 -6.62 0.86 7.49
CA GLY A 27 -7.02 -0.31 8.27
C GLY A 27 -8.14 -0.06 9.29
N ILE A 28 -8.50 1.21 9.53
CA ILE A 28 -9.41 1.61 10.62
C ILE A 28 -10.85 1.16 10.36
N CYS A 29 -11.33 1.20 9.11
CA CYS A 29 -12.72 0.87 8.76
C CYS A 29 -12.86 -0.47 8.05
N HIS A 30 -11.86 -0.89 7.28
CA HIS A 30 -11.82 -2.17 6.57
C HIS A 30 -10.37 -2.60 6.37
N LYS A 31 -10.14 -3.85 5.94
CA LYS A 31 -8.77 -4.35 5.74
C LYS A 31 -7.98 -3.47 4.76
N ALA A 32 -6.81 -2.98 5.16
CA ALA A 32 -5.92 -2.17 4.33
C ALA A 32 -5.41 -2.92 3.09
N GLU A 33 -5.44 -4.25 3.12
CA GLU A 33 -5.06 -5.14 2.01
C GLU A 33 -5.75 -4.80 0.68
N ILE A 34 -6.99 -4.29 0.73
CA ILE A 34 -7.73 -3.90 -0.48
C ILE A 34 -7.00 -2.83 -1.29
N VAL A 35 -6.22 -1.96 -0.66
CA VAL A 35 -5.45 -0.90 -1.32
C VAL A 35 -4.38 -1.51 -2.22
N TYR A 36 -3.64 -2.51 -1.73
CA TYR A 36 -2.55 -3.16 -2.48
C TYR A 36 -3.03 -4.06 -3.62
N LYS A 37 -4.32 -4.44 -3.62
CA LYS A 37 -4.95 -5.20 -4.71
C LYS A 37 -5.36 -4.32 -5.89
N ARG A 38 -5.18 -3.00 -5.80
CA ARG A 38 -5.58 -2.04 -6.84
C ARG A 38 -4.35 -1.45 -7.51
N LYS A 39 -4.37 -1.43 -8.84
CA LYS A 39 -3.50 -0.59 -9.67
C LYS A 39 -4.37 0.42 -10.40
N LEU A 40 -4.23 1.68 -10.03
CA LEU A 40 -5.09 2.77 -10.48
C LEU A 40 -4.25 3.91 -11.02
N THR A 41 -4.81 4.73 -11.90
CA THR A 41 -4.14 5.95 -12.34
C THR A 41 -4.10 6.98 -11.22
N LYS A 42 -3.35 8.08 -11.41
CA LYS A 42 -3.27 9.15 -10.40
C LYS A 42 -4.65 9.74 -10.11
N ALA A 43 -5.41 10.03 -11.17
CA ALA A 43 -6.76 10.58 -11.06
C ALA A 43 -7.74 9.60 -10.37
N GLU A 44 -7.62 8.31 -10.66
CA GLU A 44 -8.42 7.28 -9.98
C GLU A 44 -8.08 7.19 -8.48
N TRP A 45 -6.80 7.23 -8.12
CA TRP A 45 -6.37 7.27 -6.72
C TRP A 45 -6.83 8.52 -5.99
N ASP A 46 -6.80 9.69 -6.63
CA ASP A 46 -7.32 10.94 -6.06
C ASP A 46 -8.80 10.82 -5.70
N ARG A 47 -9.60 10.25 -6.60
CA ARG A 47 -11.03 10.01 -6.36
C ARG A 47 -11.24 9.06 -5.19
N VAL A 48 -10.45 7.99 -5.08
CA VAL A 48 -10.53 7.04 -3.96
C VAL A 48 -10.23 7.73 -2.64
N VAL A 49 -9.11 8.46 -2.54
CA VAL A 49 -8.72 9.17 -1.29
C VAL A 49 -9.79 10.19 -0.91
N TYR A 50 -10.28 10.98 -1.87
CA TYR A 50 -11.36 11.94 -1.64
C TYR A 50 -12.64 11.25 -1.13
N ALA A 51 -13.03 10.14 -1.77
CA ALA A 51 -14.22 9.40 -1.38
C ALA A 51 -14.08 8.72 -0.01
N MET A 52 -12.86 8.38 0.44
CA MET A 52 -12.60 7.90 1.80
C MET A 52 -12.65 9.03 2.82
N LYS A 53 -12.18 10.24 2.48
CA LYS A 53 -12.32 11.43 3.35
C LYS A 53 -13.79 11.75 3.63
N ILE A 54 -14.65 11.70 2.61
CA ILE A 54 -16.11 11.86 2.78
C ILE A 54 -16.69 10.79 3.72
N ARG A 55 -16.15 9.56 3.67
CA ARG A 55 -16.60 8.44 4.53
C ARG A 55 -15.94 8.42 5.92
N GLY A 56 -15.17 9.44 6.28
CA GLY A 56 -14.62 9.60 7.63
C GLY A 56 -13.14 9.31 7.77
N LEU A 57 -12.38 9.13 6.68
CA LEU A 57 -10.91 9.10 6.75
C LEU A 57 -10.40 10.46 7.24
N LYS A 58 -9.80 10.47 8.44
CA LYS A 58 -9.19 11.66 9.04
C LYS A 58 -7.69 11.67 8.80
N ILE A 59 -7.25 12.58 7.92
CA ILE A 59 -5.85 12.82 7.60
C ILE A 59 -5.62 14.32 7.40
N SER A 60 -4.45 14.80 7.79
CA SER A 60 -3.99 16.17 7.51
C SER A 60 -3.59 16.35 6.04
N ALA A 61 -3.43 17.61 5.61
CA ALA A 61 -3.03 17.90 4.23
C ALA A 61 -1.62 17.38 3.88
N SER A 62 -0.69 17.40 4.83
CA SER A 62 0.66 16.84 4.66
C SER A 62 0.63 15.31 4.55
N GLU A 63 -0.14 14.65 5.41
CA GLU A 63 -0.38 13.21 5.34
C GLU A 63 -1.04 12.81 4.01
N GLU A 64 -2.03 13.56 3.54
CA GLU A 64 -2.69 13.29 2.25
C GLU A 64 -1.70 13.38 1.09
N LYS A 65 -0.82 14.40 1.08
CA LYS A 65 0.23 14.54 0.07
C LYS A 65 1.18 13.34 0.08
N THR A 66 1.61 12.90 1.26
CA THR A 66 2.49 11.73 1.44
C THR A 66 1.79 10.44 0.98
N LEU A 67 0.55 10.22 1.42
CA LEU A 67 -0.26 9.07 1.02
C LEU A 67 -0.39 8.99 -0.50
N LYS A 68 -0.81 10.09 -1.14
CA LYS A 68 -0.96 10.16 -2.59
C LYS A 68 0.35 9.89 -3.33
N SER A 69 1.45 10.50 -2.89
CA SER A 69 2.78 10.25 -3.45
C SER A 69 3.15 8.77 -3.40
N GLU A 70 2.96 8.11 -2.25
CA GLU A 70 3.26 6.67 -2.11
C GLU A 70 2.36 5.80 -2.99
N LEU A 71 1.06 6.09 -3.02
CA LEU A 71 0.09 5.37 -3.86
C LEU A 71 0.45 5.46 -5.34
N TYR A 72 0.80 6.65 -5.84
CA TYR A 72 1.15 6.82 -7.25
C TYR A 72 2.45 6.10 -7.60
N LYS A 73 3.46 6.18 -6.72
CA LYS A 73 4.78 5.59 -6.98
C LYS A 73 4.75 4.07 -6.97
N LYS A 74 4.01 3.47 -6.02
CA LYS A 74 4.02 2.02 -5.79
C LYS A 74 2.86 1.29 -6.45
N LEU A 75 1.71 1.92 -6.55
CA LEU A 75 0.44 1.32 -7.01
C LEU A 75 -0.20 2.09 -8.17
N GLY A 76 0.54 3.02 -8.79
CA GLY A 76 0.12 3.74 -9.98
C GLY A 76 0.18 2.87 -11.23
N LYS A 77 -0.76 3.08 -12.16
CA LYS A 77 -0.64 2.71 -13.57
C LYS A 77 -0.63 3.98 -14.42
N GLU A 78 -0.12 3.88 -15.65
CA GLU A 78 -0.17 4.95 -16.62
C GLU A 78 -1.62 5.27 -17.00
N ASP A 79 -1.94 6.55 -17.20
CA ASP A 79 -3.18 6.98 -17.81
C ASP A 79 -3.15 6.57 -19.29
N LYS A 80 -4.06 5.68 -19.72
CA LYS A 80 -4.19 5.22 -21.10
C LYS A 80 -5.18 6.08 -21.86
#